data_AF-A0A0C2IZZ3-F1
#
_entry.id   AF-A0A0C2IZZ3-F1
#
_cell.length_a   1.000
_cell.length_b   1.000
_cell.length_c   1.000
_cell.angle_alpha   90.00
_cell.angle_beta   90.00
_cell.angle_gamma   90.00
#
_symmetry.space_group_name_H-M   'P 1'
#
loop_
_entity.id
_entity.type
_entity.pdbx_description
1 polymer ?
#
loop_
_entity_poly.entity_id
_entity_poly.type
_entity_poly.pdbx_seq_one_letter_code
_entity_poly.pdbx_strand_id
1 'polypeptide(L)'
;MCFEKSNLKRKKFLVTENEVLSKIFATKKFYQFLYGRSCKIFSDHKPLERHLSHRNGLSGAASVRITRWWHLIGYYEFSIHSQKAEANKCADTLSRLPIEDSANHDLGNLAAGINYFKQSFYLSKKMLRIATTHDAHLGKVIKYLNTGWRDRREIYKSLDSYYDKR
;
A
#
# COMPACT_ATOMS: atom_id res chain seq x y z
N MET A 1 0.39 -11.01 -0.25
CA MET A 1 -0.70 -10.27 -0.95
C MET A 1 -1.91 -11.19 -1.06
N CYS A 2 -2.88 -11.07 -0.14
CA CYS A 2 -3.96 -12.04 -0.05
C CYS A 2 -5.00 -11.82 -1.14
N PHE A 3 -5.14 -12.83 -2.01
CA PHE A 3 -6.40 -13.14 -2.63
C PHE A 3 -7.45 -13.33 -1.54
N GLU A 4 -8.55 -12.59 -1.69
CA GLU A 4 -9.81 -12.83 -1.01
C GLU A 4 -10.15 -14.32 -1.17
N LYS A 5 -9.87 -15.12 -0.13
CA LYS A 5 -10.14 -16.57 -0.07
C LYS A 5 -11.64 -16.83 0.18
N SER A 6 -12.54 -16.07 -0.43
CA SER A 6 -13.97 -16.36 -0.42
C SER A 6 -14.38 -16.88 -1.80
N ASN A 7 -14.60 -18.19 -1.88
CA ASN A 7 -15.36 -18.89 -2.94
C ASN A 7 -14.74 -19.10 -4.34
N LEU A 8 -13.42 -19.28 -4.47
CA LEU A 8 -12.85 -19.86 -5.69
C LEU A 8 -12.06 -21.13 -5.34
N LYS A 9 -12.62 -22.30 -5.68
CA LYS A 9 -11.89 -23.56 -5.92
C LYS A 9 -10.52 -23.20 -6.49
N ARG A 10 -9.40 -23.67 -5.88
CA ARG A 10 -8.01 -23.34 -6.26
C ARG A 10 -7.84 -23.37 -7.80
N LYS A 11 -8.05 -22.22 -8.45
CA LYS A 11 -7.70 -22.05 -9.84
C LYS A 11 -6.19 -21.90 -9.84
N LYS A 12 -5.49 -22.83 -10.51
CA LYS A 12 -4.05 -22.72 -10.73
C LYS A 12 -3.83 -21.52 -11.64
N PHE A 13 -3.48 -20.38 -11.07
CA PHE A 13 -3.06 -19.20 -11.81
C PHE A 13 -1.59 -19.33 -12.17
N LEU A 14 -1.23 -18.88 -13.36
CA LEU A 14 0.17 -18.71 -13.72
C LEU A 14 0.78 -17.59 -12.86
N VAL A 15 2.10 -17.62 -12.67
CA VAL A 15 2.82 -16.58 -11.89
C VAL A 15 2.51 -15.19 -12.43
N THR A 16 2.54 -15.03 -13.76
CA THR A 16 2.17 -13.78 -14.44
C THR A 16 0.73 -13.35 -14.17
N GLU A 17 -0.21 -14.29 -14.06
CA GLU A 17 -1.60 -13.98 -13.76
C GLU A 17 -1.79 -13.50 -12.32
N ASN A 18 -1.09 -14.11 -11.36
CA ASN A 18 -1.11 -13.66 -9.96
C ASN A 18 -0.56 -12.23 -9.83
N GLU A 19 0.49 -11.90 -10.58
CA GLU A 19 1.08 -10.57 -10.56
C GLU A 19 0.24 -9.50 -11.27
N VAL A 20 -0.41 -9.83 -12.39
CA VAL A 20 -1.39 -8.93 -13.01
C VAL A 20 -2.53 -8.67 -12.02
N LEU A 21 -3.03 -9.72 -11.40
CA LEU A 21 -4.19 -9.66 -10.54
C LEU A 21 -3.90 -8.92 -9.22
N SER A 22 -2.67 -9.02 -8.71
CA SER A 22 -2.23 -8.22 -7.56
C SER A 22 -2.19 -6.71 -7.87
N LYS A 23 -1.82 -6.33 -9.11
CA LYS A 23 -1.87 -4.94 -9.58
C LYS A 23 -3.31 -4.43 -9.68
N ILE A 24 -4.24 -5.22 -10.23
CA ILE A 24 -5.67 -4.87 -10.27
C ILE A 24 -6.23 -4.67 -8.86
N PHE A 25 -5.83 -5.53 -7.94
CA PHE A 25 -6.26 -5.40 -6.55
C PHE A 25 -5.75 -4.10 -5.94
N ALA A 26 -4.48 -3.76 -6.18
CA ALA A 26 -3.92 -2.49 -5.74
C ALA A 26 -4.65 -1.29 -6.38
N THR A 27 -4.92 -1.30 -7.69
CA THR A 27 -5.62 -0.19 -8.35
C THR A 27 -7.04 0.00 -7.83
N LYS A 28 -7.76 -1.09 -7.56
CA LYS A 28 -9.08 -1.04 -6.90
C LYS A 28 -8.98 -0.50 -5.47
N LYS A 29 -8.02 -0.99 -4.67
CA LYS A 29 -7.88 -0.58 -3.26
C LYS A 29 -7.50 0.91 -3.14
N PHE A 30 -6.69 1.40 -4.06
CA PHE A 30 -6.23 2.79 -4.07
C PHE A 30 -7.00 3.67 -5.05
N TYR A 31 -8.20 3.28 -5.50
CA TYR A 31 -8.94 4.01 -6.54
C TYR A 31 -9.12 5.50 -6.20
N GLN A 32 -9.41 5.83 -4.93
CA GLN A 32 -9.57 7.20 -4.43
C GLN A 32 -8.32 8.08 -4.59
N PHE A 33 -7.14 7.45 -4.69
CA PHE A 33 -5.86 8.15 -4.87
C PHE A 33 -5.42 8.18 -6.33
N LEU A 34 -5.88 7.22 -7.14
CA LEU A 34 -5.55 7.09 -8.56
C LEU A 34 -6.53 7.86 -9.47
N TYR A 35 -7.74 8.12 -8.99
CA TYR A 35 -8.78 8.77 -9.80
C TYR A 35 -8.33 10.16 -10.26
N GLY A 36 -8.32 10.37 -11.59
CA GLY A 36 -7.94 11.63 -12.23
C GLY A 36 -6.45 11.97 -12.19
N ARG A 37 -5.56 11.00 -11.89
CA ARG A 37 -4.10 11.23 -11.83
C ARG A 37 -3.33 10.18 -12.61
N SER A 38 -2.30 10.63 -13.34
CA SER A 38 -1.33 9.75 -13.98
C SER A 38 -0.44 9.07 -12.93
N CYS A 39 -0.43 7.74 -12.88
CA CYS A 39 0.27 6.98 -11.85
C CYS A 39 1.36 6.07 -12.42
N LYS A 40 2.48 5.91 -11.69
CA LYS A 40 3.56 5.00 -12.08
C LYS A 40 3.50 3.74 -11.22
N ILE A 41 3.40 2.58 -11.85
CA ILE A 41 3.39 1.27 -11.19
C ILE A 41 4.75 0.62 -11.43
N PHE A 42 5.49 0.40 -10.34
CA PHE A 42 6.77 -0.29 -10.37
C PHE A 42 6.58 -1.78 -10.11
N SER A 43 7.29 -2.63 -10.84
CA SER A 43 7.23 -4.08 -10.72
C SER A 43 8.58 -4.71 -11.02
N ASP A 44 8.94 -5.77 -10.31
CA ASP A 44 10.13 -6.58 -10.56
C ASP A 44 9.98 -7.55 -11.75
N HIS A 45 8.78 -7.72 -12.28
CA HIS A 45 8.52 -8.65 -13.39
C HIS A 45 8.63 -7.98 -14.77
N LYS A 46 9.83 -8.07 -15.35
CA LYS A 46 10.15 -7.58 -16.72
C LYS A 46 9.20 -8.06 -17.83
N PRO A 47 8.74 -9.33 -17.87
CA PRO A 47 7.80 -9.77 -18.92
C PRO A 47 6.48 -9.00 -18.86
N LEU A 48 6.07 -8.56 -17.66
CA LEU A 48 4.83 -7.82 -17.45
C LEU A 48 4.92 -6.39 -17.96
N GLU A 49 6.10 -5.77 -17.86
CA GLU A 49 6.35 -4.51 -18.55
C GLU A 49 6.15 -4.72 -20.05
N ARG A 50 6.77 -5.72 -20.67
CA ARG A 50 6.60 -5.98 -22.11
C ARG A 50 5.15 -6.28 -22.53
N HIS A 51 4.41 -7.04 -21.72
CA HIS A 51 3.01 -7.37 -22.01
C HIS A 51 2.07 -6.16 -21.89
N LEU A 52 2.39 -5.19 -21.03
CA LEU A 52 1.51 -4.08 -20.66
C LEU A 52 2.05 -2.69 -21.06
N SER A 53 3.28 -2.59 -21.57
CA SER A 53 3.92 -1.35 -22.01
C SER A 53 3.39 -0.87 -23.36
N HIS A 54 2.75 -1.75 -24.13
CA HIS A 54 2.11 -1.34 -25.36
C HIS A 54 0.86 -0.52 -25.03
N ARG A 55 0.95 0.79 -25.29
CA ARG A 55 -0.20 1.71 -25.33
C ARG A 55 -1.34 1.19 -26.20
N ASN A 56 -1.06 0.24 -27.11
CA ASN A 56 -1.99 -0.30 -28.11
C ASN A 56 -2.50 -1.71 -27.79
N GLY A 57 -2.33 -2.19 -26.56
CA GLY A 57 -2.94 -3.44 -26.11
C GLY A 57 -1.96 -4.59 -25.96
N LEU A 58 -2.42 -5.57 -25.18
CA LEU A 58 -1.72 -6.79 -24.85
C LEU A 58 -1.19 -7.50 -26.09
N SER A 59 0.00 -8.09 -25.99
CA SER A 59 0.50 -9.03 -27.01
C SER A 59 -0.54 -10.12 -27.28
N GLY A 60 -0.71 -10.57 -28.53
CA GLY A 60 -1.66 -11.63 -28.90
C GLY A 60 -1.49 -12.97 -28.15
N ALA A 61 -0.39 -13.16 -27.42
CA ALA A 61 -0.13 -14.29 -26.53
C ALA A 61 -0.69 -14.12 -25.09
N ALA A 62 -1.40 -13.03 -24.79
CA ALA A 62 -1.98 -12.82 -23.46
C ALA A 62 -3.20 -13.71 -23.23
N SER A 63 -3.34 -14.28 -22.03
CA SER A 63 -4.51 -15.08 -21.68
C SER A 63 -5.77 -14.21 -21.70
N VAL A 64 -6.92 -14.81 -22.04
CA VAL A 64 -8.24 -14.13 -22.00
C VAL A 64 -8.50 -13.43 -20.66
N ARG A 65 -7.96 -13.99 -19.57
CA ARG A 65 -8.05 -13.40 -18.22
C ARG A 65 -7.27 -12.10 -18.13
N ILE A 66 -6.00 -12.10 -18.56
CA ILE A 66 -5.17 -10.90 -18.59
C ILE A 66 -5.81 -9.83 -19.49
N THR A 67 -6.41 -10.21 -20.62
CA THR A 67 -7.15 -9.28 -21.50
C THR A 67 -8.32 -8.61 -20.81
N ARG A 68 -9.17 -9.38 -20.13
CA ARG A 68 -10.29 -8.82 -19.37
C ARG A 68 -9.83 -7.88 -18.26
N TRP A 69 -8.76 -8.27 -17.57
CA TRP A 69 -8.15 -7.50 -16.49
C TRP A 69 -7.51 -6.21 -16.95
N TRP A 70 -6.86 -6.23 -18.11
CA TRP A 70 -6.30 -5.04 -18.74
C TRP A 70 -7.37 -4.00 -19.06
N HIS A 71 -8.49 -4.44 -19.64
CA HIS A 71 -9.62 -3.54 -19.89
C HIS A 71 -10.17 -2.92 -18.60
N LEU A 72 -10.21 -3.67 -17.49
CA LEU A 72 -10.67 -3.15 -16.21
C LEU A 72 -9.76 -2.06 -15.62
N ILE A 73 -8.46 -2.11 -15.89
CA ILE A 73 -7.52 -1.09 -15.42
C ILE A 73 -7.32 0.04 -16.42
N GLY A 74 -7.67 -0.15 -17.70
CA GLY A 74 -7.55 0.87 -18.75
C GLY A 74 -8.36 2.15 -18.52
N TYR A 75 -9.30 2.17 -17.56
CA TYR A 75 -9.97 3.39 -17.10
C TYR A 75 -9.05 4.35 -16.34
N TYR A 76 -7.91 3.88 -15.85
CA TYR A 76 -6.92 4.68 -15.13
C TYR A 76 -5.74 5.02 -16.04
N GLU A 77 -5.21 6.23 -15.89
CA GLU A 77 -3.97 6.62 -16.56
C GLU A 77 -2.77 6.13 -15.74
N PHE A 78 -2.09 5.09 -16.21
CA PHE A 78 -0.89 4.59 -15.54
C PHE A 78 0.20 4.15 -16.52
N SER A 79 1.45 4.19 -16.07
CA SER A 79 2.61 3.62 -16.74
C SER A 79 3.24 2.52 -15.89
N ILE A 80 3.60 1.40 -16.51
CA ILE A 80 4.27 0.30 -15.83
C ILE A 80 5.76 0.38 -16.14
N HIS A 81 6.58 0.33 -15.09
CA HIS A 81 8.03 0.35 -15.20
C HIS A 81 8.61 -0.86 -14.49
N SER A 82 9.53 -1.58 -15.15
CA SER A 82 10.29 -2.60 -14.45
C SER A 82 11.40 -1.97 -13.61
N GLN A 83 11.51 -2.38 -12.36
CA GLN A 83 12.56 -1.94 -11.46
C GLN A 83 13.31 -3.15 -10.89
N LYS A 84 14.61 -2.98 -10.62
CA LYS A 84 15.42 -4.04 -10.00
C LYS A 84 14.83 -4.44 -8.65
N ALA A 85 14.87 -5.74 -8.34
CA ALA A 85 14.35 -6.31 -7.08
C ALA A 85 14.91 -5.59 -5.83
N GLU A 86 16.17 -5.14 -5.88
CA GLU A 86 16.83 -4.39 -4.81
C GLU A 86 16.10 -3.12 -4.39
N ALA A 87 15.43 -2.46 -5.33
CA ALA A 87 14.65 -1.25 -5.07
C ALA A 87 13.15 -1.55 -4.88
N ASN A 88 12.73 -2.80 -5.12
CA ASN A 88 11.37 -3.29 -4.85
C ASN A 88 11.25 -4.05 -3.50
N LYS A 89 12.28 -3.98 -2.64
CA LYS A 89 12.35 -4.73 -1.37
C LYS A 89 11.12 -4.53 -0.48
N CYS A 90 10.57 -3.33 -0.41
CA CYS A 90 9.37 -3.06 0.38
C CYS A 90 8.18 -3.88 -0.11
N ALA A 91 7.93 -3.91 -1.42
CA ALA A 91 6.84 -4.68 -2.00
C ALA A 91 7.07 -6.19 -1.88
N ASP A 92 8.30 -6.65 -2.11
CA ASP A 92 8.66 -8.06 -1.95
C ASP A 92 8.46 -8.53 -0.50
N THR A 93 8.92 -7.75 0.48
CA THR A 93 8.74 -8.04 1.91
C THR A 93 7.25 -8.11 2.27
N LEU A 94 6.45 -7.11 1.87
CA LEU A 94 5.00 -7.09 2.11
C LEU A 94 4.27 -8.24 1.41
N SER A 95 4.79 -8.72 0.27
CA SER A 95 4.18 -9.82 -0.46
C SER A 95 4.39 -11.16 0.26
N ARG A 96 5.53 -11.31 0.96
CA ARG A 96 5.99 -12.52 1.67
C ARG A 96 5.55 -12.61 3.13
N LEU A 97 5.02 -11.53 3.70
CA LEU A 97 4.53 -11.56 5.08
C LEU A 97 3.50 -12.68 5.25
N PRO A 98 3.67 -13.54 6.28
CA PRO A 98 2.68 -14.57 6.58
C PRO A 98 1.38 -13.89 6.91
N ILE A 99 0.32 -14.34 6.25
CA ILE A 99 -1.01 -13.79 6.42
C ILE A 99 -1.65 -14.65 7.50
N GLU A 100 -1.71 -14.13 8.72
CA GLU A 100 -2.54 -14.75 9.73
C GLU A 100 -4.00 -14.62 9.27
N ASP A 101 -4.69 -15.75 9.11
CA ASP A 101 -6.05 -15.81 8.55
C ASP A 101 -7.08 -15.05 9.43
N SER A 102 -6.68 -14.52 10.59
CA SER A 102 -7.44 -13.66 11.50
C SER A 102 -7.61 -12.21 11.02
N ALA A 103 -6.77 -11.71 10.11
CA ALA A 103 -6.75 -10.30 9.70
C ALA A 103 -7.90 -9.86 8.76
N ASN A 104 -8.75 -10.79 8.32
CA ASN A 104 -9.85 -10.48 7.40
C ASN A 104 -11.02 -9.73 8.05
N HIS A 105 -11.13 -9.71 9.38
CA HIS A 105 -12.22 -8.99 10.05
C HIS A 105 -11.94 -7.49 10.22
N ASP A 106 -10.66 -7.08 10.24
CA ASP A 106 -10.28 -5.70 10.55
C ASP A 106 -10.07 -4.79 9.35
N LEU A 107 -9.77 -5.33 8.16
CA LEU A 107 -9.49 -4.47 6.99
C LEU A 107 -10.75 -3.75 6.47
N GLY A 108 -11.92 -4.39 6.58
CA GLY A 108 -13.21 -3.77 6.26
C GLY A 108 -13.53 -2.65 7.25
N ASN A 109 -13.31 -2.88 8.55
CA ASN A 109 -13.48 -1.88 9.60
C ASN A 109 -12.46 -0.74 9.50
N LEU A 110 -11.22 -1.00 9.12
CA LEU A 110 -10.20 0.04 8.95
C LEU A 110 -10.47 0.89 7.70
N ALA A 111 -10.90 0.29 6.59
CA ALA A 111 -11.27 1.03 5.39
C ALA A 111 -12.54 1.87 5.63
N ALA A 112 -13.55 1.32 6.31
CA ALA A 112 -14.73 2.05 6.75
C ALA A 112 -14.37 3.16 7.76
N GLY A 113 -13.47 2.88 8.70
CA GLY A 113 -12.95 3.82 9.68
C GLY A 113 -12.17 4.96 9.04
N ILE A 114 -11.30 4.69 8.05
CA ILE A 114 -10.57 5.71 7.29
C ILE A 114 -11.53 6.56 6.45
N ASN A 115 -12.52 5.95 5.81
CA ASN A 115 -13.53 6.71 5.05
C ASN A 115 -14.41 7.56 5.96
N TYR A 116 -14.84 7.02 7.10
CA TYR A 116 -15.57 7.76 8.12
C TYR A 116 -14.74 8.89 8.71
N PHE A 117 -13.45 8.66 8.98
CA PHE A 117 -12.51 9.67 9.48
C PHE A 117 -12.27 10.79 8.45
N LYS A 118 -12.17 10.44 7.15
CA LYS A 118 -12.06 11.41 6.06
C LYS A 118 -13.32 12.25 5.84
N GLN A 119 -14.50 11.65 6.01
CA GLN A 119 -15.78 12.38 5.91
C GLN A 119 -16.05 13.24 7.15
N SER A 120 -15.62 12.79 8.33
CA SER A 120 -15.97 13.42 9.60
C SER A 120 -15.08 14.60 10.00
N PHE A 121 -13.94 14.85 9.34
CA PHE A 121 -13.08 15.98 9.71
C PHE A 121 -12.35 16.65 8.55
N TYR A 122 -12.48 17.98 8.48
CA TYR A 122 -11.52 18.88 7.83
C TYR A 122 -10.22 18.98 8.68
N LEU A 123 -9.58 17.85 8.97
CA LEU A 123 -8.31 17.81 9.71
C LEU A 123 -7.17 18.30 8.81
N SER A 124 -6.87 19.60 8.90
CA SER A 124 -5.69 20.17 8.26
C SER A 124 -4.41 19.72 8.96
N LYS A 125 -3.30 19.53 8.21
CA LYS A 125 -1.97 19.24 8.75
C LYS A 125 -1.55 20.23 9.85
N LYS A 126 -1.97 21.49 9.73
CA LYS A 126 -1.73 22.53 10.75
C LYS A 126 -2.44 22.21 12.07
N MET A 127 -3.70 21.77 12.00
CA MET A 127 -4.52 21.44 13.15
C MET A 127 -3.98 20.21 13.88
N LEU A 128 -3.62 19.16 13.12
CA LEU A 128 -2.96 17.98 13.68
C LEU A 128 -1.68 18.35 14.41
N ARG A 129 -0.82 19.16 13.79
CA ARG A 129 0.44 19.58 14.43
C ARG A 129 0.19 20.30 15.76
N ILE A 130 -0.77 21.22 15.81
CA ILE A 130 -1.12 21.94 17.05
C ILE A 130 -1.63 20.96 18.11
N ALA A 131 -2.57 20.08 17.75
CA ALA A 131 -3.10 19.08 18.67
C ALA A 131 -2.00 18.14 19.20
N THR A 132 -1.11 17.67 18.32
CA THR A 132 0.02 16.81 18.71
C THR A 132 1.05 17.53 19.58
N THR A 133 1.23 18.85 19.42
CA THR A 133 2.11 19.63 20.32
C THR A 133 1.52 19.83 21.69
N HIS A 134 0.19 19.87 21.83
CA HIS A 134 -0.49 19.99 23.12
C HIS A 134 -0.65 18.65 23.85
N ASP A 135 -0.39 17.53 23.19
CA ASP A 135 -0.40 16.21 23.81
C ASP A 135 0.75 16.03 24.79
N ALA A 136 0.43 15.56 26.01
CA ALA A 136 1.37 15.44 27.11
C ALA A 136 2.53 14.46 26.86
N HIS A 137 2.33 13.48 25.98
CA HIS A 137 3.33 12.48 25.60
C HIS A 137 3.99 12.84 24.27
N LEU A 138 3.20 13.05 23.21
CA LEU A 138 3.72 13.30 21.87
C LEU A 138 4.45 14.65 21.78
N GLY A 139 4.02 15.67 22.54
CA GLY A 139 4.74 16.94 22.65
C GLY A 139 6.16 16.77 23.20
N LYS A 140 6.34 15.87 24.19
CA LYS A 140 7.68 15.53 24.72
C LYS A 140 8.53 14.78 23.70
N VAL A 141 7.93 13.83 22.97
CA VAL A 141 8.61 13.11 21.89
C VAL A 141 9.07 14.09 20.80
N ILE A 142 8.21 14.99 20.35
CA ILE A 142 8.54 16.00 19.34
C ILE A 142 9.68 16.90 19.85
N LYS A 143 9.67 17.28 21.13
CA LYS A 143 10.75 18.06 21.73
C LYS A 143 12.07 17.29 21.67
N TYR A 144 12.10 16.02 22.08
CA TYR A 144 13.30 15.19 22.03
C TYR A 144 13.80 14.88 20.62
N LEU A 145 12.90 14.77 19.64
CA LEU A 145 13.32 14.64 18.24
C LEU A 145 14.04 15.90 17.72
N ASN A 146 13.66 17.09 18.21
CA ASN A 146 14.29 18.35 17.80
C ASN A 146 15.55 18.70 18.60
N THR A 147 15.58 18.41 19.91
CA THR A 147 16.70 18.78 20.80
C THR A 147 17.69 17.63 21.06
N GLY A 148 17.38 16.43 20.57
CA GLY A 148 18.08 15.20 20.94
C GLY A 148 17.44 14.49 22.13
N TRP A 149 17.50 13.16 22.12
CA TRP A 149 17.04 12.31 23.21
C TRP A 149 18.03 12.35 24.38
N ARG A 150 17.51 12.40 25.60
CA ARG A 150 18.31 12.26 26.83
C ARG A 150 18.72 10.81 27.05
N ASP A 151 19.55 10.56 28.05
CA ASP A 151 19.89 9.21 28.45
C ASP A 151 18.64 8.44 28.89
N ARG A 152 18.59 7.15 28.56
CA ARG A 152 17.42 6.27 28.80
C ARG A 152 16.96 6.29 30.26
N ARG A 153 17.89 6.50 31.19
CA ARG A 153 17.61 6.57 32.64
C ARG A 153 16.85 7.83 33.05
N GLU A 154 16.90 8.88 32.25
CA GLU A 154 16.27 10.18 32.51
C GLU A 154 14.91 10.35 31.80
N ILE A 155 14.51 9.37 30.99
CA ILE A 155 13.28 9.41 30.21
C ILE A 155 12.17 8.67 30.98
N TYR A 156 10.93 9.18 30.87
CA TYR A 156 9.77 8.50 31.41
C TYR A 156 9.59 7.13 30.72
N LYS A 157 9.35 6.06 31.50
CA LYS A 157 9.09 4.70 30.98
C LYS A 157 8.03 4.65 29.88
N SER A 158 7.04 5.54 29.93
CA SER A 158 5.99 5.67 28.90
C SER A 158 6.51 6.06 27.51
N LEU A 159 7.76 6.53 27.43
CA LEU A 159 8.44 6.97 26.21
C LEU A 159 9.51 5.98 25.71
N ASP A 160 9.76 4.88 26.44
CA ASP A 160 10.78 3.88 26.06
C ASP A 160 10.49 3.25 24.69
N SER A 161 9.22 2.97 24.41
CA SER A 161 8.77 2.41 23.12
C SER A 161 9.06 3.33 21.92
N TYR A 162 9.20 4.63 22.15
CA TYR A 162 9.57 5.61 21.14
C TYR A 162 11.09 5.77 21.05
N TYR A 163 11.81 5.66 22.17
CA TYR A 163 13.27 5.71 22.20
C TYR A 163 13.90 4.53 21.43
N ASP A 164 13.33 3.33 21.55
CA ASP A 164 13.80 2.13 20.85
C ASP A 164 13.58 2.19 19.34
N LYS A 165 12.68 3.07 18.87
CA LYS A 165 12.33 3.25 17.45
C LYS A 165 12.99 4.47 16.80
N ARG A 166 13.93 5.12 17.50
CA ARG A 166 14.71 6.24 16.97
C ARG A 166 15.58 5.83 15.79
#